data_AF-A0A930T9T5-F1
#
_entry.id   AF-A0A930T9T5-F1
#
_cell.length_a   1.000
_cell.length_b   1.000
_cell.length_c   1.000
_cell.angle_alpha   90.00
_cell.angle_beta   90.00
_cell.angle_gamma   90.00
#
_symmetry.space_group_name_H-M   'P 1'
#
loop_
_entity.id
_entity.type
_entity.pdbx_description
1 polymer ?
#
loop_
_entity_poly.entity_id
_entity_poly.type
_entity_poly.pdbx_seq_one_letter_code
_entity_poly.pdbx_strand_id
1 'polypeptide(L)'
;MNIKAIVLATIIGISAPAITEVAFSNPVLASSSFDFPEGDFIAGTQTRNDWLVSLQRVGQTYMYRGTNLSNGSSIEIATYPRLSGNKQRQVYTWTKNRHRYQISFRPNDPSVIRLQVFNPNGREILNRILQSAVSP
;
A
#
# COMPACT_ATOMS: atom_id res chain seq x y z
N MET A 1 21.25 -39.53 51.40
CA MET A 1 21.79 -38.46 50.55
C MET A 1 20.64 -37.86 49.75
N ASN A 2 20.49 -36.55 49.81
CA ASN A 2 19.28 -35.80 49.47
C ASN A 2 19.63 -34.86 48.32
N ILE A 3 19.14 -35.12 47.09
CA ILE A 3 19.27 -34.17 45.98
C ILE A 3 17.94 -34.07 45.26
N LYS A 4 17.47 -32.83 45.26
CA LYS A 4 16.28 -32.29 44.60
C LYS A 4 16.50 -32.22 43.09
N ALA A 5 15.46 -32.46 42.31
CA ALA A 5 15.26 -31.75 41.05
C ALA A 5 13.77 -31.81 40.65
N ILE A 6 13.13 -30.65 40.66
CA ILE A 6 11.85 -30.37 40.02
C ILE A 6 12.19 -29.93 38.60
N VAL A 7 11.56 -30.52 37.59
CA VAL A 7 11.49 -29.91 36.25
C VAL A 7 10.03 -29.95 35.80
N LEU A 8 9.41 -28.76 35.85
CA LEU A 8 8.10 -28.47 35.30
C LEU A 8 8.29 -28.08 33.83
N ALA A 9 7.88 -28.94 32.90
CA ALA A 9 7.87 -28.62 31.48
C ALA A 9 6.47 -28.13 31.08
N THR A 10 6.28 -26.82 31.02
CA THR A 10 5.10 -26.21 30.39
C THR A 10 5.29 -26.20 28.88
N ILE A 11 4.63 -27.11 28.17
CA ILE A 11 4.54 -27.06 26.71
C ILE A 11 3.41 -26.09 26.34
N ILE A 12 3.76 -24.87 25.96
CA ILE A 12 2.83 -23.94 25.33
C ILE A 12 2.82 -24.28 23.83
N GLY A 13 1.90 -25.17 23.45
CA GLY A 13 1.61 -25.44 22.05
C GLY A 13 0.80 -24.30 21.44
N ILE A 14 1.44 -23.30 20.85
CA ILE A 14 0.77 -22.36 19.95
C ILE A 14 0.90 -22.93 18.54
N SER A 15 -0.02 -23.81 18.15
CA SER A 15 -0.20 -24.16 16.74
C SER A 15 -0.73 -22.92 16.03
N ALA A 16 0.16 -22.13 15.43
CA ALA A 16 -0.27 -21.07 14.53
C ALA A 16 -0.96 -21.72 13.32
N PRO A 17 -2.20 -21.35 12.96
CA PRO A 17 -2.76 -21.77 11.69
C PRO A 17 -1.94 -21.10 10.58
N ALA A 18 -1.32 -21.90 9.72
CA ALA A 18 -0.77 -21.43 8.47
C ALA A 18 -1.94 -21.07 7.54
N ILE A 19 -2.32 -19.80 7.48
CA ILE A 19 -3.26 -19.32 6.47
C ILE A 19 -2.48 -19.17 5.16
N THR A 20 -2.47 -20.21 4.33
CA THR A 20 -2.00 -20.09 2.95
C THR A 20 -3.19 -19.65 2.09
N GLU A 21 -3.40 -18.35 1.95
CA GLU A 21 -4.37 -17.84 1.00
C GLU A 21 -3.78 -17.93 -0.41
N VAL A 22 -4.20 -18.96 -1.17
CA VAL A 22 -3.87 -19.10 -2.59
C VAL A 22 -4.95 -18.38 -3.38
N ALA A 23 -4.70 -17.11 -3.73
CA ALA A 23 -5.60 -16.34 -4.59
C ALA A 23 -5.20 -16.51 -6.07
N PHE A 24 -5.96 -17.31 -6.82
CA PHE A 24 -5.97 -17.26 -8.29
C PHE A 24 -6.89 -16.12 -8.73
N SER A 25 -6.32 -15.02 -9.22
CA SER A 25 -7.10 -13.90 -9.77
C SER A 25 -7.33 -14.10 -11.27
N ASN A 26 -8.57 -14.42 -11.66
CA ASN A 26 -9.03 -14.23 -13.04
C ASN A 26 -9.13 -12.71 -13.33
N PRO A 27 -8.37 -12.14 -14.29
CA PRO A 27 -8.20 -10.69 -14.40
C PRO A 27 -9.34 -9.95 -15.15
N VAL A 28 -10.49 -10.58 -15.45
CA VAL A 28 -11.42 -10.03 -16.46
C VAL A 28 -12.81 -9.59 -15.93
N LEU A 29 -13.18 -9.80 -14.66
CA LEU A 29 -14.55 -9.45 -14.19
C LEU A 29 -14.65 -8.58 -12.92
N ALA A 30 -13.56 -8.00 -12.43
CA ALA A 30 -13.59 -7.08 -11.27
C ALA A 30 -13.57 -5.58 -11.65
N SER A 31 -13.94 -5.22 -12.89
CA SER A 31 -13.95 -3.82 -13.35
C SER A 31 -15.22 -3.04 -12.96
N SER A 32 -16.19 -3.64 -12.28
CA SER A 32 -17.34 -2.90 -11.74
C SER A 32 -17.00 -2.28 -10.37
N SER A 33 -16.53 -1.03 -10.46
CA SER A 33 -16.42 0.09 -9.49
C SER A 33 -15.36 0.06 -8.38
N PHE A 34 -14.09 -0.16 -8.70
CA PHE A 34 -13.04 0.38 -7.81
C PHE A 34 -13.02 1.92 -7.95
N ASP A 35 -13.21 2.61 -6.84
CA ASP A 35 -13.17 4.05 -6.67
C ASP A 35 -11.72 4.51 -6.64
N PHE A 36 -11.34 5.36 -7.59
CA PHE A 36 -9.97 5.83 -7.67
C PHE A 36 -9.82 7.16 -6.92
N PRO A 37 -8.87 7.28 -5.98
CA PRO A 37 -8.62 8.53 -5.28
C PRO A 37 -7.90 9.53 -6.18
N GLU A 38 -8.64 10.24 -7.01
CA GLU A 38 -8.09 11.34 -7.81
C GLU A 38 -7.77 12.53 -6.89
N GLY A 39 -6.64 13.17 -7.14
CA GLY A 39 -6.18 14.33 -6.39
C GLY A 39 -4.72 14.26 -5.95
N ASP A 40 -4.32 15.30 -5.23
CA ASP A 40 -3.01 15.44 -4.64
C ASP A 40 -3.05 15.03 -3.17
N PHE A 41 -2.10 14.18 -2.77
CA PHE A 41 -1.96 13.69 -1.41
C PHE A 41 -0.55 13.97 -0.91
N ILE A 42 -0.43 14.47 0.32
CA ILE A 42 0.85 14.88 0.89
C ILE A 42 1.12 14.13 2.19
N ALA A 43 2.35 13.64 2.36
CA ALA A 43 2.85 13.14 3.65
C ALA A 43 3.72 14.22 4.28
N GLY A 44 3.45 14.52 5.54
CA GLY A 44 4.20 15.50 6.30
C GLY A 44 3.63 15.75 7.68
N THR A 45 4.38 16.51 8.47
CA THR A 45 3.84 17.24 9.62
C THR A 45 3.42 18.63 9.14
N GLN A 46 2.69 19.40 9.97
CA GLN A 46 2.34 20.79 9.66
C GLN A 46 3.56 21.65 9.26
N THR A 47 4.79 21.24 9.60
CA THR A 47 6.02 22.00 9.37
C THR A 47 6.97 21.40 8.33
N ARG A 48 6.77 20.14 7.89
CA ARG A 48 7.60 19.51 6.84
C ARG A 48 6.81 18.47 6.06
N ASN A 49 6.79 18.63 4.74
CA ASN A 49 6.24 17.67 3.79
C ASN A 49 7.38 16.92 3.11
N ASP A 50 7.29 15.59 3.10
CA ASP A 50 8.36 14.72 2.58
C ASP A 50 7.99 14.12 1.21
N TRP A 51 6.70 13.88 0.97
CA TRP A 51 6.20 13.25 -0.27
C TRP A 51 4.90 13.85 -0.73
N LEU A 52 4.79 14.08 -2.04
CA LEU A 52 3.56 14.40 -2.75
C LEU A 52 3.24 13.26 -3.72
N VAL A 53 1.99 12.82 -3.74
CA VAL A 53 1.45 11.87 -4.71
C VAL A 53 0.28 12.53 -5.43
N SER A 54 0.38 12.67 -6.75
CA SER A 54 -0.70 13.13 -7.61
C SER A 54 -1.29 11.94 -8.36
N LEU A 55 -2.62 11.79 -8.27
CA LEU A 55 -3.38 10.71 -8.90
C LEU A 55 -4.42 11.30 -9.84
N GLN A 56 -4.45 10.81 -11.08
CA GLN A 56 -5.41 11.27 -12.08
C GLN A 56 -5.86 10.10 -12.95
N ARG A 57 -7.12 10.10 -13.39
CA ARG A 57 -7.61 9.15 -14.39
C ARG A 57 -7.95 9.89 -15.68
N VAL A 58 -7.44 9.40 -16.81
CA VAL A 58 -7.77 9.91 -18.15
C VAL A 58 -8.24 8.74 -19.00
N GLY A 59 -9.54 8.64 -19.22
CA GLY A 59 -10.15 7.47 -19.86
C GLY A 59 -9.88 6.19 -19.05
N GLN A 60 -9.16 5.23 -19.64
CA GLN A 60 -8.76 3.98 -18.99
C GLN A 60 -7.33 4.03 -18.40
N THR A 61 -6.65 5.16 -18.50
CA THR A 61 -5.29 5.34 -18.00
C THR A 61 -5.31 5.91 -16.60
N TYR A 62 -4.57 5.28 -15.69
CA TYR A 62 -4.36 5.77 -14.34
C TYR A 62 -2.95 6.35 -14.24
N MET A 63 -2.90 7.63 -13.94
CA MET A 63 -1.67 8.37 -13.78
C MET A 63 -1.32 8.41 -12.29
N TYR A 64 -0.10 7.97 -11.99
CA TYR A 64 0.55 8.09 -10.70
C TYR A 64 1.78 8.96 -10.86
N ARG A 65 1.89 10.02 -10.05
CA ARG A 65 3.12 10.81 -9.93
C ARG A 65 3.52 10.89 -8.47
N GLY A 66 4.66 10.29 -8.11
CA GLY A 66 5.25 10.42 -6.79
C GLY A 66 6.42 11.40 -6.83
N THR A 67 6.42 12.40 -5.95
CA THR A 67 7.47 13.42 -5.84
C THR A 67 8.02 13.45 -4.42
N ASN A 68 9.33 13.29 -4.28
CA ASN A 68 10.03 13.54 -3.04
C ASN A 68 10.27 15.05 -2.91
N LEU A 69 9.66 15.66 -1.91
CA LEU A 69 9.70 17.11 -1.73
C LEU A 69 11.02 17.61 -1.14
N SER A 70 11.83 16.73 -0.55
CA SER A 70 13.13 17.12 0.03
C SER A 70 14.21 17.34 -1.01
N ASN A 71 14.11 16.69 -2.17
CA ASN A 71 15.12 16.77 -3.23
C ASN A 71 14.56 16.98 -4.64
N GLY A 72 13.24 17.11 -4.79
CA GLY A 72 12.55 17.35 -6.07
C GLY A 72 12.52 16.14 -7.02
N SER A 73 13.09 14.99 -6.64
CA SER A 73 13.05 13.79 -7.48
C SER A 73 11.60 13.30 -7.64
N SER A 74 11.25 12.86 -8.85
CA SER A 74 9.89 12.40 -9.13
C SER A 74 9.87 11.21 -10.08
N ILE A 75 8.76 10.47 -10.01
CA ILE A 75 8.46 9.38 -10.92
C ILE A 75 7.01 9.50 -11.38
N GLU A 76 6.81 9.34 -12.68
CA GLU A 76 5.49 9.31 -13.29
C GLU A 76 5.23 7.95 -13.94
N ILE A 77 4.02 7.43 -13.80
CA ILE A 77 3.55 6.17 -14.37
C ILE A 77 2.14 6.38 -14.90
N ALA A 78 1.93 6.21 -16.20
CA ALA A 78 0.63 6.35 -16.85
C ALA A 78 0.24 5.03 -17.53
N THR A 79 -0.32 4.09 -16.74
CA THR A 79 -0.73 2.76 -17.22
C THR A 79 -1.90 2.25 -16.38
N TYR A 80 -2.53 1.16 -16.84
CA TYR A 80 -3.53 0.46 -16.02
C TYR A 80 -2.84 -0.30 -14.88
N PRO A 81 -3.18 -0.04 -13.60
CA PRO A 81 -2.58 -0.72 -12.46
C PRO A 81 -3.18 -2.12 -12.28
N ARG A 82 -2.44 -3.02 -11.64
CA ARG A 82 -3.05 -4.22 -11.09
C ARG A 82 -3.93 -3.83 -9.90
N LEU A 83 -5.22 -4.12 -10.01
CA LEU A 83 -6.21 -3.92 -8.94
C LEU A 83 -6.27 -5.16 -8.03
N SER A 84 -6.42 -4.94 -6.73
CA SER A 84 -6.63 -6.00 -5.73
C SER A 84 -7.28 -5.46 -4.45
N GLY A 85 -7.71 -6.33 -3.55
CA GLY A 85 -8.45 -5.95 -2.35
C GLY A 85 -9.96 -6.04 -2.56
N ASN A 86 -10.72 -5.21 -1.86
CA ASN A 86 -12.19 -5.21 -1.89
C ASN A 86 -12.74 -3.78 -1.84
N LYS A 87 -14.06 -3.62 -1.84
CA LYS A 87 -14.72 -2.29 -1.83
C LYS A 87 -14.37 -1.42 -0.63
N GLN A 88 -14.04 -2.01 0.51
CA GLN A 88 -13.67 -1.28 1.73
C GLN A 88 -12.20 -0.87 1.72
N ARG A 89 -11.36 -1.62 1.00
CA ARG A 89 -9.94 -1.32 0.84
C ARG A 89 -9.45 -1.77 -0.53
N GLN A 90 -9.24 -0.79 -1.38
CA GLN A 90 -8.84 -0.96 -2.78
C GLN A 90 -7.34 -0.72 -2.90
N VAL A 91 -6.65 -1.58 -3.65
CA VAL A 91 -5.20 -1.51 -3.82
C VAL A 91 -4.86 -1.42 -5.29
N TYR A 92 -4.18 -0.34 -5.66
CA TYR A 92 -3.68 -0.05 -6.99
C TYR A 92 -2.18 -0.31 -7.01
N THR A 93 -1.72 -1.21 -7.88
CA THR A 93 -0.29 -1.54 -7.99
C THR A 93 0.24 -1.24 -9.38
N TRP A 94 1.21 -0.34 -9.46
CA TRP A 94 2.03 -0.13 -10.66
C TRP A 94 3.39 -0.79 -10.49
N THR A 95 4.00 -1.19 -11.61
CA THR A 95 5.38 -1.69 -11.64
C THR A 95 6.18 -0.86 -12.64
N LYS A 96 7.31 -0.29 -12.20
CA LYS A 96 8.24 0.44 -13.05
C LYS A 96 9.66 0.16 -12.60
N ASN A 97 10.56 -0.17 -13.54
CA ASN A 97 11.96 -0.50 -13.25
C ASN A 97 12.12 -1.56 -12.14
N ARG A 98 11.28 -2.61 -12.18
CA ARG A 98 11.21 -3.69 -11.18
C ARG A 98 10.82 -3.26 -9.75
N HIS A 99 10.49 -1.99 -9.54
CA HIS A 99 9.91 -1.51 -8.28
C HIS A 99 8.38 -1.58 -8.37
N ARG A 100 7.73 -1.90 -7.24
CA ARG A 100 6.27 -1.89 -7.13
C ARG A 100 5.84 -0.66 -6.35
N TYR A 101 4.88 0.06 -6.89
CA TYR A 101 4.27 1.25 -6.29
C TYR A 101 2.83 0.92 -5.97
N GLN A 102 2.47 0.92 -4.70
CA GLN A 102 1.15 0.56 -4.23
C GLN A 102 0.46 1.75 -3.56
N ILE A 103 -0.76 2.02 -3.99
CA ILE A 103 -1.68 2.91 -3.30
C ILE A 103 -2.79 2.05 -2.72
N SER A 104 -2.93 2.06 -1.40
CA SER A 104 -4.12 1.54 -0.72
C SER A 104 -5.06 2.69 -0.39
N PHE A 105 -6.32 2.51 -0.75
CA PHE A 105 -7.39 3.49 -0.65
C PHE A 105 -8.60 2.90 0.06
N ARG A 106 -9.28 3.71 0.88
CA ARG A 106 -10.57 3.35 1.46
C ARG A 106 -11.62 4.37 1.00
N PRO A 107 -12.63 3.97 0.23
CA PRO A 107 -13.65 4.92 -0.24
C PRO A 107 -14.43 5.62 0.88
N ASN A 108 -14.50 5.01 2.07
CA ASN A 108 -15.14 5.61 3.25
C ASN A 108 -14.27 6.64 3.98
N ASP A 109 -13.01 6.79 3.59
CA ASP A 109 -12.06 7.77 4.11
C ASP A 109 -11.26 8.36 2.93
N PRO A 110 -11.93 9.14 2.05
CA PRO A 110 -11.38 9.49 0.75
C PRO A 110 -10.21 10.49 0.84
N SER A 111 -10.06 11.16 1.98
CA SER A 111 -8.99 12.12 2.22
C SER A 111 -7.66 11.47 2.58
N VAL A 112 -7.60 10.14 2.72
CA VAL A 112 -6.40 9.42 3.15
C VAL A 112 -6.04 8.30 2.18
N ILE A 113 -4.76 8.26 1.79
CA ILE A 113 -4.17 7.12 1.08
C ILE A 113 -2.97 6.58 1.84
N ARG A 114 -2.63 5.31 1.61
CA ARG A 114 -1.34 4.75 1.99
C ARG A 114 -0.50 4.51 0.75
N LEU A 115 0.68 5.13 0.72
CA LEU A 115 1.73 4.87 -0.26
C LEU A 115 2.67 3.79 0.27
N GLN A 116 2.89 2.74 -0.51
CA GLN A 116 3.94 1.76 -0.27
C GLN A 116 4.78 1.56 -1.52
N VAL A 117 6.10 1.49 -1.37
CA VAL A 117 7.02 1.19 -2.47
C VAL A 117 7.90 0.01 -2.09
N PHE A 118 8.01 -0.95 -2.99
CA PHE A 118 8.82 -2.15 -2.80
C PHE A 118 9.94 -2.18 -3.82
N ASN A 119 11.14 -2.53 -3.37
CA ASN A 119 12.29 -2.74 -4.23
C ASN A 119 12.15 -4.06 -5.03
N PRO A 120 13.07 -4.34 -5.98
CA PRO A 120 13.02 -5.55 -6.80
C PRO A 120 13.09 -6.87 -6.03
N ASN A 121 13.63 -6.85 -4.80
CA ASN A 121 13.72 -8.03 -3.92
C ASN A 121 12.43 -8.23 -3.10
N GLY A 122 11.40 -7.40 -3.31
CA GLY A 122 10.14 -7.46 -2.59
C GLY A 122 10.15 -6.78 -1.22
N ARG A 123 11.25 -6.16 -0.81
CA ARG A 123 11.35 -5.43 0.46
C ARG A 123 10.68 -4.06 0.34
N GLU A 124 9.86 -3.72 1.33
CA GLU A 124 9.28 -2.38 1.47
C GLU A 124 10.37 -1.34 1.79
N ILE A 125 10.44 -0.28 0.98
CA ILE A 125 11.42 0.81 1.11
C ILE A 125 10.76 2.17 1.37
N LEU A 126 9.45 2.28 1.16
CA LEU A 126 8.64 3.44 1.54
C LEU A 126 7.29 2.96 2.04
N ASN A 127 6.82 3.55 3.14
CA ASN A 127 5.47 3.33 3.69
C ASN A 127 5.02 4.61 4.38
N ARG A 128 4.02 5.28 3.81
CA ARG A 128 3.54 6.56 4.31
C ARG A 128 2.03 6.62 4.21
N ILE A 129 1.42 7.26 5.21
CA ILE A 129 0.04 7.75 5.13
C ILE A 129 0.10 9.17 4.59
N LEU A 130 -0.70 9.46 3.58
CA LEU A 130 -0.79 10.78 2.95
C LEU A 130 -2.22 11.28 3.05
N GLN A 131 -2.36 12.58 3.26
CA GLN A 131 -3.66 13.27 3.34
C GLN A 131 -3.90 14.09 2.09
N SER A 132 -5.16 14.26 1.69
CA SER A 132 -5.56 15.15 0.60
C SER A 132 -5.00 16.55 0.84
N ALA A 133 -4.30 17.08 -0.17
CA ALA A 133 -3.77 18.44 -0.15
C ALA A 133 -4.88 19.50 -0.36
N VAL A 134 -6.06 19.07 -0.82
CA VAL A 134 -7.27 19.90 -0.85
C VAL A 134 -7.94 19.76 0.52
N SER A 135 -7.78 20.79 1.36
CA SER A 135 -8.56 20.95 2.59
C SER A 135 -9.97 21.45 2.21
N PRO A 136 -11.06 20.94 2.81
CA PRO A 136 -12.39 21.53 2.66
C PRO A 136 -12.45 22.96 3.20
#